data_AF-A0A5C7TBS0-F1
#
_entry.id   AF-A0A5C7TBS0-F1
#
_cell.length_a   1.000
_cell.length_b   1.000
_cell.length_c   1.000
_cell.angle_alpha   90.00
_cell.angle_beta   90.00
_cell.angle_gamma   90.00
#
_symmetry.space_group_name_H-M   'P 1'
#
loop_
_entity.id
_entity.type
_entity.pdbx_description
1 polymer ?
#
loop_
_entity_poly.entity_id
_entity_poly.type
_entity_poly.pdbx_seq_one_letter_code
_entity_poly.pdbx_strand_id
1 'polypeptide(L)'
;MNPKILTYLQVMRESYKNKSFDEIVNLGWISEVPINIDGTKYYPAIWGSEFQDNALLVVQLTRWYIVNWFGTTDAIGFTLNEKGALTEVDANWLMNVVGHP
;
A
#
# COMPACT_ATOMS: atom_id res chain seq x y z
N MET A 1 7.59 -12.61 1.85
CA MET A 1 6.18 -12.29 2.09
C MET A 1 5.35 -13.57 2.18
N ASN A 2 4.42 -13.68 3.13
CA ASN A 2 3.47 -14.81 3.22
C ASN A 2 2.46 -14.72 2.05
N PRO A 3 2.12 -15.83 1.34
CA PRO A 3 1.20 -15.80 0.21
C PRO A 3 -0.17 -15.17 0.52
N LYS A 4 -0.73 -15.37 1.71
CA LYS A 4 -2.03 -14.77 2.11
C LYS A 4 -1.95 -13.27 2.32
N ILE A 5 -0.81 -12.78 2.84
CA ILE A 5 -0.55 -11.34 2.96
C ILE A 5 -0.50 -10.73 1.56
N LEU A 6 0.24 -11.37 0.63
CA LEU A 6 0.33 -10.91 -0.75
C LEU A 6 -1.05 -10.87 -1.42
N THR A 7 -1.86 -11.92 -1.28
CA THR A 7 -3.23 -11.95 -1.83
C THR A 7 -4.08 -10.82 -1.26
N TYR A 8 -4.00 -10.56 0.05
CA TYR A 8 -4.77 -9.49 0.67
C TYR A 8 -4.34 -8.11 0.15
N LEU A 9 -3.03 -7.86 0.10
CA LEU A 9 -2.47 -6.62 -0.45
C LEU A 9 -2.88 -6.43 -1.92
N GLN A 10 -2.86 -7.50 -2.73
CA GLN A 10 -3.33 -7.44 -4.11
C GLN A 10 -4.80 -7.05 -4.19
N VAL A 11 -5.67 -7.67 -3.39
CA VAL A 11 -7.10 -7.32 -3.33
C VAL A 11 -7.31 -5.87 -2.91
N MET A 12 -6.60 -5.38 -1.89
CA MET A 12 -6.64 -3.97 -1.49
C MET A 12 -6.26 -3.07 -2.67
N ARG A 13 -5.12 -3.33 -3.32
CA ARG A 13 -4.63 -2.54 -4.46
C ARG A 13 -5.61 -2.53 -5.63
N GLU A 14 -6.20 -3.68 -5.98
CA GLU A 14 -7.18 -3.79 -7.06
C GLU A 14 -8.39 -2.87 -6.85
N SER A 15 -8.83 -2.67 -5.59
CA SER A 15 -9.96 -1.79 -5.29
C SER A 15 -9.72 -0.32 -5.66
N TYR A 16 -8.45 0.08 -5.84
CA TYR A 16 -8.05 1.44 -6.20
C TYR A 16 -7.57 1.59 -7.65
N LYS A 17 -7.44 0.51 -8.45
CA LYS A 17 -6.93 0.61 -9.82
C LYS A 17 -7.81 1.41 -10.79
N ASN A 18 -9.10 1.54 -10.48
CA ASN A 18 -10.04 2.33 -11.28
C ASN A 18 -10.07 3.82 -10.87
N LYS A 19 -9.23 4.22 -9.91
CA LYS A 19 -9.12 5.62 -9.48
C LYS A 19 -8.30 6.44 -10.46
N SER A 20 -8.76 7.66 -10.69
CA SER A 20 -8.03 8.65 -11.49
C SER A 20 -6.77 9.13 -10.78
N PHE A 21 -5.89 9.78 -11.55
CA PHE A 21 -4.68 10.42 -11.02
C PHE A 21 -5.00 11.36 -9.84
N ASP A 22 -5.94 12.29 -10.02
CA ASP A 22 -6.33 13.25 -8.99
C ASP A 22 -6.92 12.59 -7.75
N GLU A 23 -7.71 11.52 -7.91
CA GLU A 23 -8.26 10.78 -6.77
C GLU A 23 -7.16 10.12 -5.92
N ILE A 24 -6.08 9.65 -6.54
CA ILE A 24 -4.96 9.02 -5.83
C ILE A 24 -4.09 10.08 -5.16
N VAL A 25 -3.75 11.16 -5.88
CA VAL A 25 -2.92 12.25 -5.33
C VAL A 25 -3.58 12.87 -4.09
N ASN A 26 -4.90 13.05 -4.11
CA ASN A 26 -5.65 13.65 -3.01
C ASN A 26 -6.11 12.64 -1.95
N LEU A 27 -5.73 11.36 -2.05
CA LEU A 27 -6.21 10.31 -1.13
C LEU A 27 -5.65 10.48 0.29
N GLY A 28 -4.37 10.86 0.41
CA GLY A 28 -3.68 10.94 1.69
C GLY A 28 -3.57 9.57 2.37
N TRP A 29 -3.59 9.55 3.70
CA TRP A 29 -3.48 8.34 4.51
C TRP A 29 -4.85 7.84 4.99
N ILE A 30 -5.14 6.57 4.74
CA ILE A 30 -6.36 5.89 5.18
C ILE A 30 -5.97 4.66 6.01
N SER A 31 -6.44 4.59 7.25
CA SER A 31 -6.32 3.38 8.07
C SER A 31 -7.62 2.59 8.01
N GLU A 32 -7.51 1.29 7.71
CA GLU A 32 -8.66 0.40 7.72
C GLU A 32 -8.81 -0.32 9.07
N VAL A 33 -9.95 -1.00 9.22
CA VAL A 33 -10.22 -1.84 10.37
C VAL A 33 -9.19 -2.98 10.42
N PRO A 34 -8.61 -3.28 11.60
CA PRO A 34 -7.68 -4.39 11.73
C PRO A 34 -8.29 -5.73 11.33
N ILE A 35 -7.49 -6.57 10.70
CA ILE A 35 -7.89 -7.90 10.21
C ILE A 35 -7.06 -8.99 10.88
N ASN A 36 -7.54 -10.23 10.83
CA ASN A 36 -6.78 -11.39 11.24
C ASN A 36 -6.46 -12.27 10.03
N ILE A 37 -5.17 -12.53 9.81
CA ILE A 37 -4.68 -13.48 8.82
C ILE A 37 -3.92 -14.57 9.57
N ASP A 38 -4.39 -15.82 9.50
CA ASP A 38 -3.80 -16.98 10.18
C ASP A 38 -3.53 -16.77 11.68
N GLY A 39 -4.54 -16.24 12.39
CA GLY A 39 -4.46 -15.98 13.82
C GLY A 39 -3.56 -14.80 14.22
N THR A 40 -2.98 -14.11 13.24
CA THR A 40 -2.16 -12.91 13.46
C THR A 40 -2.94 -11.67 13.07
N LYS A 41 -2.96 -10.67 13.95
CA LYS A 41 -3.63 -9.38 13.73
C LYS A 41 -2.74 -8.46 12.88
N TYR A 42 -3.32 -7.92 11.80
CA TYR A 42 -2.70 -6.94 10.92
C TYR A 42 -3.52 -5.65 10.89
N TYR A 43 -2.84 -4.55 10.61
CA TYR A 43 -3.38 -3.20 10.56
C TYR A 43 -3.18 -2.70 9.13
N PRO A 44 -4.22 -2.77 8.29
CA PRO A 44 -4.14 -2.31 6.91
C PRO A 44 -4.15 -0.79 6.83
N ALA A 45 -3.37 -0.25 5.90
CA ALA A 45 -3.44 1.15 5.53
C ALA A 45 -3.22 1.33 4.03
N ILE A 46 -3.75 2.43 3.52
CA ILE A 46 -3.58 2.90 2.15
C ILE A 46 -3.00 4.30 2.22
N TRP A 47 -2.06 4.59 1.35
CA TRP A 47 -1.50 5.91 1.17
C TRP A 47 -1.49 6.27 -0.31
N GLY A 48 -1.99 7.45 -0.64
CA GLY A 48 -1.91 8.03 -1.98
C GLY A 48 -1.31 9.43 -1.92
N SER A 49 -0.41 9.71 -2.86
CA SER A 49 0.26 11.02 -3.00
C SER A 49 0.82 11.17 -4.41
N GLU A 50 1.13 12.40 -4.78
CA GLU A 50 2.01 12.67 -5.92
C GLU A 50 3.47 12.27 -5.59
N PHE A 51 4.15 11.66 -6.57
CA PHE A 51 5.54 11.26 -6.53
C PHE A 51 6.15 11.28 -7.95
N GLN A 52 7.12 12.16 -8.19
CA GLN A 52 7.83 12.27 -9.48
C GLN A 52 6.88 12.36 -10.69
N ASP A 53 5.96 13.32 -10.68
CA ASP A 53 4.95 13.54 -11.74
C ASP A 53 4.00 12.34 -11.97
N ASN A 54 3.95 11.40 -11.03
CA ASN A 54 3.04 10.26 -11.03
C ASN A 54 2.22 10.26 -9.74
N ALA A 55 1.00 9.72 -9.79
CA ALA A 55 0.27 9.38 -8.60
C ALA A 55 0.79 8.04 -8.07
N LEU A 56 1.27 8.00 -6.85
CA LEU A 56 1.72 6.79 -6.16
C LEU A 56 0.62 6.34 -5.20
N LEU A 57 0.20 5.09 -5.33
CA LEU A 57 -0.66 4.43 -4.35
C LEU A 57 0.08 3.26 -3.72
N VAL A 58 0.14 3.26 -2.40
CA VAL A 58 0.72 2.19 -1.58
C VAL A 58 -0.37 1.59 -0.71
N VAL A 59 -0.43 0.27 -0.69
CA VAL A 59 -1.22 -0.48 0.29
C VAL A 59 -0.28 -1.28 1.15
N GLN A 60 -0.55 -1.31 2.45
CA GLN A 60 0.32 -1.95 3.42
C GLN A 60 -0.47 -2.71 4.48
N LEU A 61 0.17 -3.75 5.02
CA LEU A 61 -0.27 -4.50 6.18
C LEU A 61 0.83 -4.46 7.23
N THR A 62 0.54 -3.79 8.35
CA THR A 62 1.47 -3.74 9.48
C THR A 62 1.08 -4.76 10.53
N ARG A 63 2.03 -5.55 11.02
CA ARG A 63 1.90 -6.38 12.22
C ARG A 63 2.72 -5.74 13.34
N TRP A 64 2.08 -5.36 14.44
CA TRP A 64 2.77 -4.87 15.63
C TRP A 64 3.10 -6.01 16.60
N TYR A 65 4.35 -6.07 17.06
CA TYR A 65 4.83 -7.01 18.09
C TYR A 65 4.77 -6.41 19.50
N ILE A 66 4.93 -5.09 19.61
CA ILE A 66 4.87 -4.32 20.87
C ILE A 66 4.03 -3.08 20.59
N VAL A 67 3.04 -2.80 21.43
CA VAL A 67 2.06 -1.66 21.42
C VAL A 67 2.44 -0.51 20.46
N ASN A 68 2.24 -0.71 19.15
CA ASN A 68 2.55 0.21 18.06
C ASN A 68 3.99 0.76 17.96
N TRP A 69 4.97 0.14 18.61
CA TRP A 69 6.37 0.61 18.63
C TRP A 69 7.31 -0.23 17.76
N PHE A 70 7.00 -1.51 17.58
CA PHE A 70 7.82 -2.40 16.76
C PHE A 70 6.93 -3.32 15.96
N GLY A 71 7.17 -3.40 14.66
CA GLY A 71 6.32 -4.15 13.74
C GLY A 71 7.03 -4.53 12.44
N THR A 72 6.41 -5.43 11.70
CA THR A 72 6.77 -5.71 10.30
C THR A 72 5.68 -5.18 9.41
N THR A 73 6.07 -4.51 8.34
CA THR A 73 5.17 -3.99 7.31
C THR A 73 5.46 -4.68 5.99
N ASP A 74 4.43 -5.30 5.42
CA ASP A 74 4.44 -5.75 4.03
C ASP A 74 3.66 -4.73 3.20
N ALA A 75 4.22 -4.27 2.08
CA ALA A 75 3.62 -3.25 1.23
C ALA A 75 3.78 -3.58 -0.26
N ILE A 76 2.81 -3.15 -1.06
CA ILE A 76 2.87 -3.11 -2.53
C ILE A 76 2.17 -1.85 -3.00
N GLY A 77 2.31 -1.51 -4.28
CA GLY A 77 1.63 -0.35 -4.82
C GLY A 77 1.51 -0.35 -6.33
N PHE A 78 1.20 0.83 -6.85
CA PHE A 78 1.39 1.18 -8.24
C PHE A 78 1.63 2.68 -8.40
N THR A 79 2.24 3.05 -9.52
CA THR A 79 2.28 4.42 -10.01
C THR A 79 1.31 4.57 -11.17
N LEU A 80 0.63 5.70 -11.25
CA LEU A 80 -0.29 6.08 -12.33
C LEU A 80 0.13 7.43 -12.89
N ASN A 81 0.41 7.52 -14.18
CA ASN A 81 0.67 8.82 -14.81
C ASN A 81 -0.64 9.51 -15.24
N GLU A 82 -0.56 10.78 -15.61
CA GLU A 82 -1.72 11.56 -16.09
C GLU A 82 -2.42 10.96 -17.31
N LYS A 83 -1.72 10.12 -18.09
CA LYS A 83 -2.27 9.42 -19.27
C LYS A 83 -3.00 8.14 -18.90
N GLY A 84 -3.05 7.77 -17.62
CA GLY A 84 -3.68 6.55 -17.12
C GLY A 84 -2.80 5.30 -17.25
N ALA A 85 -1.51 5.43 -17.56
CA ALA A 85 -0.60 4.29 -17.61
C ALA A 85 -0.21 3.87 -16.19
N LEU A 86 -0.53 2.62 -15.85
CA LEU A 86 -0.31 2.03 -14.53
C LEU A 86 0.94 1.15 -14.55
N THR A 87 1.82 1.33 -13.56
CA THR A 87 2.98 0.47 -13.31
C THR A 87 2.90 -0.09 -11.90
N GLU A 88 2.83 -1.41 -11.76
CA GLU A 88 2.84 -2.05 -10.44
C GLU A 88 4.23 -1.96 -9.81
N VAL A 89 4.28 -1.71 -8.50
CA VAL A 89 5.52 -1.65 -7.72
C VAL A 89 5.44 -2.57 -6.51
N ASP A 90 6.58 -3.16 -6.15
CA ASP A 90 6.71 -4.06 -5.01
C ASP A 90 7.39 -3.38 -3.81
N ALA A 91 7.47 -4.10 -2.69
CA ALA A 91 8.12 -3.62 -1.48
C ALA A 91 9.58 -3.19 -1.72
N ASN A 92 10.32 -3.88 -2.59
CA ASN A 92 11.72 -3.56 -2.84
C ASN A 92 11.85 -2.21 -3.57
N TRP A 93 11.01 -1.96 -4.56
CA TRP A 93 10.96 -0.67 -5.24
C TRP A 93 10.55 0.45 -4.26
N LEU A 94 9.51 0.25 -3.46
CA LEU A 94 9.03 1.24 -2.48
C LEU A 94 10.14 1.64 -1.50
N MET A 95 10.83 0.66 -0.91
CA MET A 95 11.92 0.92 0.02
C MET A 95 13.10 1.66 -0.62
N ASN A 96 13.46 1.35 -1.87
CA ASN A 96 14.65 1.92 -2.51
C ASN A 96 14.38 3.24 -3.25
N VAL A 97 13.15 3.49 -3.69
CA VAL A 97 12.81 4.67 -4.51
C VAL A 97 12.06 5.73 -3.72
N VAL A 98 11.14 5.31 -2.83
CA VAL A 98 10.35 6.24 -2.01
C VAL A 98 11.03 6.49 -0.65
N GLY A 99 11.81 5.54 -0.15
CA GLY A 99 12.47 5.63 1.16
C GLY A 99 11.52 5.35 2.33
N HIS A 100 10.34 4.80 2.03
CA HIS A 100 9.32 4.39 3.00
C HIS A 100 8.75 3.03 2.57
N PRO A 101 8.54 2.07 3.50
CA PRO A 101 7.50 1.08 3.33
C PRO A 101 6.11 1.73 3.44
#